data_AF-A0A1Q8BL64-F1
#
_entry.id   AF-A0A1Q8BL64-F1
#
_cell.length_a   1.000
_cell.length_b   1.000
_cell.length_c   1.000
_cell.angle_alpha   90.00
_cell.angle_beta   90.00
_cell.angle_gamma   90.00
#
_symmetry.space_group_name_H-M   'P 1'
#
loop_
_entity.id
_entity.type
_entity.pdbx_description
1 polymer ?
#
loop_
_entity_poly.entity_id
_entity_poly.type
_entity_poly.pdbx_seq_one_letter_code
_entity_poly.pdbx_strand_id
1 'polypeptide(L)'
;MLVVDDDPVICDLVATTLADQGYATRRASDAREALHLIELETPDVVLLDVHLPDLSGYQLCRRLRDTLGDTMGIMLISGERREAFDRAAGLLLGADDYLVKPFVLDELLARVHRMAQRARPVTLSVAARLTRREAQVLRMLAAGLEQKDIARDLVVAPRTIAKHIEHILLKLGVHSQAQAIALAFRTELAGAVTPHDREEIRVEGT
;
A
#
# COMPACT_ATOMS: atom_id res chain seq x y z
N MET A 1 4.96 -11.12 1.58
CA MET A 1 5.23 -10.88 0.15
C MET A 1 5.98 -12.05 -0.44
N LEU A 2 5.79 -12.31 -1.73
CA LEU A 2 6.54 -13.30 -2.49
C LEU A 2 7.12 -12.63 -3.74
N VAL A 3 8.42 -12.82 -3.98
CA VAL A 3 9.10 -12.42 -5.22
C VAL A 3 9.40 -13.67 -6.01
N VAL A 4 8.99 -13.71 -7.28
CA VAL A 4 9.17 -14.85 -8.19
C VAL A 4 9.92 -14.34 -9.43
N ASP A 5 11.20 -14.68 -9.53
CA ASP A 5 12.07 -14.25 -10.62
C ASP A 5 13.25 -15.23 -10.69
N ASP A 6 13.56 -15.74 -11.89
CA ASP A 6 14.65 -16.70 -12.10
C ASP A 6 16.02 -16.00 -12.18
N ASP A 7 16.04 -14.68 -12.36
CA ASP A 7 17.25 -13.87 -12.21
C ASP A 7 17.56 -13.67 -10.71
N PRO A 8 18.61 -14.33 -10.17
CA PRO A 8 18.92 -14.26 -8.75
C PRO A 8 19.32 -12.85 -8.30
N VAL A 9 19.87 -12.02 -9.20
CA VAL A 9 20.29 -10.66 -8.87
C VAL A 9 19.06 -9.77 -8.70
N ILE A 10 18.09 -9.85 -9.60
CA ILE A 10 16.84 -9.09 -9.49
C ILE A 10 16.02 -9.60 -8.30
N CYS A 11 15.90 -10.92 -8.15
CA CYS A 11 15.15 -11.52 -7.04
C CYS A 11 15.71 -11.08 -5.68
N ASP A 12 17.03 -11.09 -5.50
CA ASP A 12 17.69 -10.67 -4.26
C ASP A 12 17.59 -9.16 -4.02
N LEU A 13 17.77 -8.34 -5.07
CA LEU A 13 17.64 -6.89 -4.99
C LEU A 13 16.23 -6.50 -4.53
N VAL A 14 15.20 -7.05 -5.18
CA VAL A 14 13.80 -6.74 -4.86
C VAL A 14 13.44 -7.26 -3.47
N ALA A 15 13.85 -8.48 -3.12
CA ALA A 15 13.55 -9.07 -1.82
C ALA A 15 14.20 -8.29 -0.67
N THR A 16 15.47 -7.90 -0.81
CA THR A 16 16.20 -7.09 0.18
C THR A 16 15.54 -5.71 0.32
N THR A 17 15.23 -5.06 -0.80
CA THR A 17 14.55 -3.75 -0.79
C THR A 17 13.20 -3.82 -0.07
N LEU A 18 12.41 -4.87 -0.28
CA LEU A 18 11.14 -5.06 0.41
C LEU A 18 11.32 -5.37 1.91
N ALA A 19 12.32 -6.18 2.26
CA ALA A 19 12.65 -6.48 3.65
C ALA A 19 13.08 -5.23 4.43
N ASP A 20 13.87 -4.34 3.81
CA ASP A 20 14.27 -3.05 4.38
C ASP A 20 13.08 -2.12 4.66
N GLN A 21 11.99 -2.28 3.91
CA GLN A 21 10.72 -1.59 4.15
C GLN A 21 9.81 -2.30 5.16
N GLY A 22 10.30 -3.35 5.83
CA GLY A 22 9.59 -4.10 6.86
C GLY A 22 8.62 -5.16 6.34
N TYR A 23 8.66 -5.49 5.04
CA TYR A 23 7.84 -6.58 4.50
C TYR A 23 8.50 -7.94 4.70
N ALA A 24 7.80 -8.86 5.35
CA ALA A 24 8.18 -10.27 5.36
C ALA A 24 8.15 -10.81 3.91
N THR A 25 9.32 -11.17 3.38
CA THR A 25 9.49 -11.47 1.96
C THR A 25 10.11 -12.85 1.77
N ARG A 26 9.44 -13.68 0.98
CA ARG A 26 9.93 -14.98 0.49
C ARG A 26 10.30 -14.87 -0.98
N ARG A 27 11.14 -15.78 -1.45
CA ARG A 27 11.67 -15.81 -2.82
C ARG A 27 11.34 -17.15 -3.46
N ALA A 28 11.05 -17.12 -4.75
CA ALA A 28 10.98 -18.29 -5.61
C ALA A 28 11.70 -17.99 -6.92
N SER A 29 12.28 -19.03 -7.52
CA SER A 29 12.99 -18.97 -8.79
C SER A 29 12.19 -19.56 -9.97
N ASP A 30 11.09 -20.24 -9.67
CA ASP A 30 10.21 -20.85 -10.66
C ASP A 30 8.75 -20.90 -10.17
N ALA A 31 7.83 -21.26 -11.06
CA ALA A 31 6.40 -21.27 -10.75
C ALA A 31 6.03 -22.40 -9.77
N ARG A 32 6.73 -23.54 -9.83
CA ARG A 32 6.51 -24.66 -8.92
C ARG A 32 6.82 -24.29 -7.48
N GLU A 33 7.97 -23.67 -7.23
CA GLU A 33 8.39 -23.17 -5.93
C GLU A 33 7.44 -22.07 -5.44
N ALA A 34 7.04 -21.15 -6.32
CA ALA A 34 6.08 -20.11 -5.99
C ALA A 34 4.73 -20.69 -5.51
N LEU A 35 4.18 -21.67 -6.23
CA LEU A 35 2.95 -22.36 -5.84
C LEU A 35 3.10 -23.08 -4.50
N HIS A 36 4.20 -23.79 -4.28
CA HIS A 36 4.48 -24.46 -3.01
C HIS A 36 4.52 -23.47 -1.83
N LEU A 37 5.18 -22.33 -2.00
CA LEU A 37 5.25 -21.30 -0.97
C LEU A 37 3.88 -20.64 -0.69
N ILE A 38 3.07 -20.43 -1.72
CA ILE A 38 1.71 -19.89 -1.59
C ILE A 38 0.80 -20.86 -0.83
N GLU A 39 0.93 -22.16 -1.08
CA GLU A 39 0.17 -23.20 -0.37
C GLU A 39 0.52 -23.24 1.13
N LEU A 40 1.80 -23.03 1.47
CA LEU A 40 2.24 -22.98 2.88
C LEU A 40 1.71 -21.74 3.61
N GLU A 41 1.70 -20.60 2.93
CA GLU A 41 1.21 -19.34 3.49
C GLU A 41 0.87 -18.38 2.35
N THR A 42 -0.36 -17.86 2.33
CA THR A 42 -0.81 -16.94 1.28
C THR A 42 -0.18 -15.55 1.46
N PRO A 43 0.63 -15.04 0.51
CA PRO A 43 1.21 -13.70 0.61
C PRO A 43 0.17 -12.60 0.32
N ASP A 44 0.33 -11.42 0.93
CA ASP A 44 -0.49 -10.24 0.59
C ASP A 44 -0.24 -9.75 -0.84
N VAL A 45 1.00 -9.89 -1.33
CA VAL A 45 1.44 -9.48 -2.68
C VAL A 45 2.43 -10.50 -3.24
N VAL A 46 2.26 -10.81 -4.52
CA VAL A 46 3.20 -11.53 -5.39
C VAL A 46 3.76 -10.57 -6.44
N LEU A 47 5.09 -10.46 -6.49
CA LEU A 47 5.82 -9.85 -7.59
C LEU A 47 6.30 -10.99 -8.48
N LEU A 48 5.81 -11.03 -9.72
CA LEU A 48 5.91 -12.20 -10.58
C LEU A 48 6.55 -11.85 -11.92
N ASP A 49 7.72 -12.39 -12.21
CA ASP A 49 8.30 -12.29 -13.54
C ASP A 49 7.45 -13.03 -14.58
N VAL A 50 7.33 -12.44 -15.76
CA VAL A 50 6.57 -13.01 -16.89
C VAL A 50 7.30 -14.21 -17.53
N HIS A 51 8.63 -14.20 -17.50
CA HIS A 51 9.49 -15.25 -18.03
C HIS A 51 10.03 -16.08 -16.85
N LEU A 52 9.42 -17.24 -16.60
CA LEU A 52 9.98 -18.22 -15.68
C LEU A 52 10.38 -19.48 -16.46
N PRO A 53 11.34 -20.27 -15.95
CA PRO A 53 11.87 -21.43 -16.66
C PRO A 53 10.86 -22.56 -16.88
N ASP A 54 9.82 -22.66 -16.05
CA ASP A 54 8.87 -23.79 -16.05
C ASP A 54 7.45 -23.43 -16.51
N LEU A 55 6.98 -22.19 -16.27
CA LEU A 55 5.64 -21.73 -16.62
C LEU A 55 5.62 -20.20 -16.81
N SER A 56 4.99 -19.68 -17.86
CA SER A 56 4.92 -18.21 -18.00
C SER A 56 4.19 -17.56 -16.82
N GLY A 57 4.69 -16.42 -16.35
CA GLY A 57 4.04 -15.62 -15.30
C GLY A 57 2.59 -15.22 -15.64
N TYR A 58 2.24 -15.10 -16.93
CA TYR A 58 0.84 -14.92 -17.35
C TYR A 58 -0.04 -16.12 -16.99
N GLN A 59 0.46 -17.34 -17.23
CA GLN A 59 -0.25 -18.58 -16.93
C GLN A 59 -0.34 -18.79 -15.43
N LEU A 60 0.72 -18.50 -14.68
CA LEU A 60 0.71 -18.55 -13.22
C LEU A 60 -0.27 -17.52 -12.63
N CYS A 61 -0.24 -16.27 -13.10
CA CYS A 61 -1.16 -15.22 -12.66
C CYS A 61 -2.62 -15.65 -12.84
N ARG A 62 -2.99 -16.11 -14.04
CA ARG A 62 -4.34 -16.62 -14.31
C ARG A 62 -4.71 -17.77 -13.39
N ARG A 63 -3.81 -18.74 -13.20
CA ARG A 63 -4.05 -19.89 -12.32
C ARG A 63 -4.29 -19.46 -10.87
N LEU A 64 -3.51 -18.51 -10.36
CA LEU A 64 -3.69 -17.97 -9.01
C LEU A 64 -5.03 -17.26 -8.87
N ARG A 65 -5.45 -16.50 -9.88
CA ARG A 65 -6.78 -15.86 -9.90
C ARG A 65 -7.92 -16.86 -9.94
N ASP A 66 -7.82 -17.87 -10.80
CA ASP A 66 -8.84 -18.90 -10.93
C ASP A 66 -9.01 -19.73 -9.63
N THR A 67 -7.94 -19.85 -8.83
CA THR A 67 -7.93 -20.70 -7.61
C THR A 67 -8.12 -19.93 -6.30
N LEU A 68 -7.58 -18.72 -6.19
CA LEU A 68 -7.55 -17.92 -4.97
C LEU A 68 -8.32 -16.60 -5.10
N GLY A 69 -8.72 -16.19 -6.30
CA GLY A 69 -9.43 -14.93 -6.55
C GLY A 69 -8.58 -13.70 -6.24
N ASP A 70 -9.21 -12.70 -5.61
CA ASP A 70 -8.63 -11.37 -5.35
C ASP A 70 -8.02 -11.24 -3.94
N THR A 71 -7.69 -12.36 -3.29
CA THR A 71 -7.16 -12.36 -1.90
C THR A 71 -5.74 -11.83 -1.77
N MET A 72 -5.01 -11.71 -2.88
CA MET A 72 -3.65 -11.19 -2.92
C MET A 72 -3.46 -10.24 -4.10
N GLY A 73 -2.54 -9.31 -3.94
CA GLY A 73 -2.08 -8.47 -5.04
C GLY A 73 -1.14 -9.24 -5.97
N ILE A 74 -1.30 -9.13 -7.28
CA ILE A 74 -0.37 -9.71 -8.26
C ILE A 74 0.16 -8.59 -9.15
N MET A 75 1.47 -8.37 -9.10
CA MET A 75 2.18 -7.48 -10.03
C MET A 75 3.05 -8.30 -10.97
N LEU A 76 2.81 -8.17 -12.26
CA LEU A 76 3.68 -8.75 -13.27
C LEU A 76 4.90 -7.86 -13.50
N ILE A 77 6.06 -8.48 -13.63
CA ILE A 77 7.33 -7.82 -13.96
C ILE A 77 7.85 -8.44 -15.25
N SER A 78 8.33 -7.64 -16.20
CA SER A 78 8.90 -8.21 -17.43
C SER A 78 10.04 -7.37 -18.00
N GLY A 79 11.12 -8.04 -18.42
CA GLY A 79 12.18 -7.42 -19.22
C GLY A 79 11.96 -7.46 -20.73
N GLU A 80 11.10 -8.36 -21.24
CA GLU A 80 10.95 -8.60 -22.68
C GLU A 80 9.60 -8.12 -23.23
N ARG A 81 8.56 -8.14 -22.39
CA ARG A 81 7.18 -7.80 -22.77
C ARG A 81 6.89 -6.36 -22.36
N ARG A 82 7.24 -5.42 -23.24
CA ARG A 82 7.25 -3.97 -22.96
C ARG A 82 6.12 -3.21 -23.67
N GLU A 83 5.39 -3.86 -24.57
CA GLU A 83 4.41 -3.19 -25.41
C GLU A 83 3.12 -2.89 -24.66
N ALA A 84 2.32 -1.94 -25.17
CA ALA A 84 1.05 -1.60 -24.53
C ALA A 84 0.08 -2.79 -24.48
N PHE A 85 0.08 -3.64 -25.51
CA PHE A 85 -0.76 -4.83 -25.55
C PHE A 85 -0.32 -5.91 -24.55
N ASP A 86 0.99 -6.02 -24.25
CA ASP A 86 1.49 -6.96 -23.25
C ASP A 86 0.96 -6.60 -21.86
N ARG A 87 1.07 -5.31 -21.50
CA ARG A 87 0.55 -4.79 -20.23
C ARG A 87 -0.96 -5.00 -20.12
N ALA A 88 -1.70 -4.70 -21.19
CA ALA A 88 -3.14 -4.91 -21.23
C ALA A 88 -3.51 -6.39 -21.06
N ALA A 89 -2.78 -7.30 -21.71
CA ALA A 89 -3.00 -8.74 -21.56
C ALA A 89 -2.77 -9.19 -20.11
N GLY A 90 -1.71 -8.73 -19.46
CA GLY A 90 -1.44 -9.02 -18.05
C GLY A 90 -2.58 -8.61 -17.12
N LEU A 91 -3.12 -7.40 -17.30
CA LEU A 91 -4.24 -6.91 -16.51
C LEU A 91 -5.53 -7.70 -16.79
N LEU A 92 -5.81 -8.04 -18.04
CA LEU A 92 -6.98 -8.86 -18.42
C LEU A 92 -6.91 -10.30 -17.88
N LEU A 93 -5.69 -10.82 -17.64
CA LEU A 93 -5.47 -12.10 -16.98
C LEU A 93 -5.58 -12.02 -15.45
N GLY A 94 -5.81 -10.82 -14.91
CA GLY A 94 -6.06 -10.55 -13.51
C GLY A 94 -4.87 -10.03 -12.72
N ALA A 95 -3.77 -9.62 -13.36
CA ALA A 95 -2.77 -8.84 -12.63
C ALA A 95 -3.34 -7.49 -12.18
N ASP A 96 -2.98 -7.02 -10.99
CA ASP A 96 -3.37 -5.70 -10.47
C ASP A 96 -2.51 -4.58 -11.05
N ASP A 97 -1.26 -4.90 -11.40
CA ASP A 97 -0.30 -3.96 -11.96
C ASP A 97 0.73 -4.68 -12.83
N TYR A 98 1.46 -3.90 -13.63
CA TYR A 98 2.49 -4.37 -14.54
C TYR A 98 3.69 -3.42 -14.54
N LEU A 99 4.89 -3.95 -14.36
CA LEU A 99 6.14 -3.18 -14.32
C LEU A 99 7.15 -3.74 -15.34
N VAL A 100 7.82 -2.84 -16.06
CA VAL A 100 8.81 -3.22 -17.08
C VAL A 100 10.23 -3.07 -16.52
N LYS A 101 11.11 -4.04 -16.77
CA LYS A 101 12.55 -3.94 -16.49
C LYS A 101 13.24 -3.15 -17.62
N PRO A 102 14.24 -2.29 -17.30
CA PRO A 102 14.67 -1.90 -15.96
C PRO A 102 13.65 -0.95 -15.30
N PHE A 103 13.46 -1.12 -13.99
CA PHE A 103 12.57 -0.27 -13.20
C PHE A 103 13.35 0.48 -12.12
N VAL A 104 12.76 1.56 -11.62
CA VAL A 104 13.26 2.28 -10.45
C VAL A 104 12.67 1.63 -9.19
N LEU A 105 13.49 1.37 -8.17
CA LEU A 105 13.04 0.72 -6.93
C LEU A 105 11.93 1.49 -6.21
N ASP A 106 12.03 2.82 -6.18
CA ASP A 106 11.00 3.68 -5.59
C ASP A 106 9.65 3.53 -6.30
N GLU A 107 9.65 3.32 -7.62
CA GLU A 107 8.43 3.07 -8.38
C GLU A 107 7.80 1.72 -7.99
N LEU A 108 8.62 0.67 -7.94
CA LEU A 108 8.20 -0.67 -7.50
C LEU A 108 7.59 -0.60 -6.09
N LEU A 109 8.30 0.03 -5.15
CA LEU A 109 7.84 0.18 -3.76
C LEU A 109 6.52 0.94 -3.66
N ALA A 110 6.37 2.04 -4.39
CA ALA A 110 5.13 2.80 -4.41
C ALA A 110 3.94 1.98 -4.93
N ARG A 111 4.15 1.15 -5.96
CA ARG A 111 3.13 0.26 -6.52
C ARG A 111 2.79 -0.88 -5.55
N VAL A 112 3.79 -1.54 -4.99
CA VAL A 112 3.61 -2.62 -3.98
C VAL A 112 2.85 -2.09 -2.77
N HIS A 113 3.21 -0.92 -2.24
CA HIS A 113 2.56 -0.35 -1.07
C HIS A 113 1.07 -0.06 -1.33
N ARG A 114 0.72 0.46 -2.52
CA ARG A 114 -0.70 0.65 -2.91
C ARG A 114 -1.44 -0.67 -2.99
N MET A 115 -0.80 -1.72 -3.50
CA MET A 115 -1.42 -3.02 -3.68
C MET A 115 -1.61 -3.78 -2.35
N ALA A 116 -0.59 -3.76 -1.49
CA ALA A 116 -0.66 -4.33 -0.13
C ALA A 116 -1.76 -3.67 0.73
N GLN A 117 -2.06 -2.39 0.49
CA GLN A 117 -3.16 -1.68 1.16
C GLN A 117 -4.56 -2.05 0.63
N ARG A 118 -4.67 -2.63 -0.58
CA ARG A 118 -5.95 -3.08 -1.17
C ARG A 118 -6.25 -4.55 -0.86
N ALA A 119 -5.21 -5.39 -0.79
CA ALA A 119 -5.32 -6.81 -0.42
C ALA A 119 -5.74 -6.99 1.04
N ARG A 120 -5.43 -6.02 1.90
CA ARG A 120 -6.13 -5.86 3.17
C ARG A 120 -7.45 -5.17 2.87
N PRO A 121 -8.62 -5.75 3.20
CA PRO A 121 -9.78 -4.92 3.40
C PRO A 121 -9.32 -3.82 4.34
N VAL A 122 -9.41 -2.56 3.92
CA VAL A 122 -9.32 -1.45 4.86
C VAL A 122 -10.56 -1.59 5.72
N THR A 123 -10.46 -2.49 6.69
CA THR A 123 -11.52 -2.79 7.61
C THR A 123 -11.73 -1.48 8.33
N LEU A 124 -12.96 -1.00 8.28
CA LEU A 124 -13.54 0.03 9.13
C LEU A 124 -13.18 -0.18 10.64
N SER A 125 -12.57 -1.31 11.02
CA SER A 125 -12.01 -1.64 12.33
C SER A 125 -10.75 -0.86 12.75
N VAL A 126 -9.94 -0.31 11.85
CA VAL A 126 -8.72 0.44 12.27
C VAL A 126 -9.08 1.86 12.69
N ALA A 127 -9.98 2.50 11.95
CA ALA A 127 -10.66 3.73 12.31
C ALA A 127 -11.36 3.64 13.69
N ALA A 128 -12.03 2.52 13.95
CA ALA A 128 -12.73 2.25 15.20
C ALA A 128 -11.82 2.12 16.44
N ARG A 129 -10.49 1.98 16.27
CA ARG A 129 -9.51 1.90 17.37
C ARG A 129 -8.92 3.25 17.78
N LEU A 130 -9.17 4.31 17.03
CA LEU A 130 -8.77 5.65 17.44
C LEU A 130 -9.63 6.11 18.61
N THR A 131 -8.99 6.69 19.62
CA THR A 131 -9.71 7.42 20.65
C THR A 131 -10.43 8.62 20.02
N ARG A 132 -11.47 9.12 20.70
CA ARG A 132 -12.18 10.34 20.25
C ARG A 132 -11.23 11.50 19.94
N ARG A 133 -10.15 11.64 20.72
CA ARG A 133 -9.18 12.72 20.55
C ARG A 133 -8.26 12.51 19.35
N GLU A 134 -7.78 11.29 19.13
CA GLU A 134 -6.98 10.94 17.96
C GLU A 134 -7.77 11.09 16.65
N ALA A 135 -9.03 10.64 16.64
CA ALA A 135 -9.90 10.83 15.48
C ALA A 135 -10.15 12.32 15.19
N GLN A 136 -10.33 13.16 16.22
CA GLN A 136 -10.50 14.60 16.07
C GLN A 136 -9.24 15.26 15.48
N VAL A 137 -8.05 14.92 16.00
CA VAL A 137 -6.76 15.42 15.47
C VAL A 137 -6.58 15.01 14.01
N LEU A 138 -6.85 13.75 13.67
CA LEU A 138 -6.74 13.25 12.29
C LEU A 138 -7.66 14.00 11.33
N ARG A 139 -8.90 14.32 11.74
CA ARG A 139 -9.83 15.12 10.93
C ARG A 139 -9.32 16.54 10.69
N MET A 140 -8.80 17.21 11.71
CA MET A 140 -8.26 18.57 11.57
C MET A 140 -7.03 18.61 10.67
N LEU A 141 -6.16 17.59 10.78
CA LEU A 141 -5.03 17.42 9.85
C LEU A 141 -5.50 17.18 8.41
N ALA A 142 -6.53 16.35 8.21
CA ALA A 142 -7.11 16.10 6.90
C ALA A 142 -7.79 17.34 6.29
N ALA A 143 -8.35 18.21 7.13
CA ALA A 143 -8.86 19.53 6.74
C ALA A 143 -7.75 20.53 6.36
N GLY A 144 -6.49 20.21 6.67
CA GLY A 144 -5.31 21.01 6.33
C GLY A 144 -4.84 21.96 7.42
N LEU A 145 -5.31 21.80 8.67
CA LEU A 145 -4.84 22.63 9.78
C LEU A 145 -3.40 22.26 10.16
N GLU A 146 -2.58 23.27 10.46
CA GLU A 146 -1.24 23.05 10.99
C GLU A 146 -1.30 22.64 12.46
N GLN A 147 -0.29 21.88 12.93
CA GLN A 147 -0.28 21.34 14.30
C GLN A 147 -0.40 22.41 15.40
N LYS A 148 0.11 23.63 15.14
CA LYS A 148 0.02 24.76 16.05
C LYS A 148 -1.41 25.27 16.19
N ASP A 149 -2.17 25.29 15.10
CA ASP A 149 -3.57 25.72 15.08
C ASP A 149 -4.45 24.65 15.73
N ILE A 150 -4.17 23.37 15.46
CA ILE A 150 -4.83 22.26 16.15
C ILE A 150 -4.59 22.33 17.66
N ALA A 151 -3.35 22.61 18.10
CA ALA A 151 -3.03 22.74 19.52
C ALA A 151 -3.83 23.87 20.20
N ARG A 152 -3.95 25.01 19.52
CA ARG A 152 -4.74 26.17 19.98
C ARG A 152 -6.22 25.82 20.08
N ASP A 153 -6.80 25.31 19.00
CA ASP A 153 -8.24 25.03 18.89
C ASP A 153 -8.67 23.92 19.87
N LEU A 154 -7.76 22.98 20.13
CA LEU A 154 -7.99 21.89 21.09
C LEU A 154 -7.61 22.26 22.53
N VAL A 155 -7.08 23.47 22.77
CA VAL A 155 -6.62 23.98 24.07
C VAL A 155 -5.64 23.01 24.75
N VAL A 156 -4.61 22.60 24.01
CA VAL A 156 -3.55 21.69 24.49
C VAL A 156 -2.16 22.17 24.06
N ALA A 157 -1.11 21.70 24.74
CA ALA A 157 0.26 22.03 24.36
C ALA A 157 0.62 21.40 22.99
N PRO A 158 1.45 22.05 22.13
CA PRO A 158 1.87 21.52 20.84
C PRO A 158 2.50 20.12 20.90
N ARG A 159 3.24 19.83 21.97
CA ARG A 159 3.82 18.49 22.22
C ARG A 159 2.76 17.39 22.37
N THR A 160 1.57 17.74 22.85
CA THR A 160 0.42 16.83 22.98
C THR A 160 -0.11 16.44 21.60
N ILE A 161 -0.16 17.39 20.66
CA ILE A 161 -0.55 17.12 19.28
C ILE A 161 0.47 16.21 18.60
N ALA A 162 1.77 16.46 18.77
CA ALA A 162 2.82 15.58 18.26
C ALA A 162 2.65 14.14 18.78
N LYS A 163 2.34 13.97 20.07
CA LYS A 163 2.10 12.65 20.68
C LYS A 163 0.82 11.98 20.16
N HIS A 164 -0.25 12.75 19.95
CA HIS A 164 -1.46 12.21 19.31
C HIS A 164 -1.18 11.73 17.89
N ILE A 165 -0.39 12.47 17.11
CA ILE A 165 0.01 12.07 15.76
C ILE A 165 0.79 10.76 15.81
N GLU A 166 1.80 10.66 16.66
CA GLU A 166 2.57 9.42 16.86
C GLU A 166 1.65 8.21 17.14
N HIS A 167 0.72 8.35 18.07
CA HIS A 167 -0.24 7.29 18.40
C HIS A 167 -1.19 6.96 17.23
N ILE A 168 -1.62 7.97 16.46
CA ILE A 168 -2.45 7.78 15.26
C ILE A 168 -1.67 6.96 14.23
N LEU A 169 -0.43 7.35 13.92
CA LEU A 169 0.42 6.65 12.95
C LEU A 169 0.57 5.16 13.34
N LEU A 170 0.90 4.91 14.62
CA LEU A 170 1.05 3.57 15.16
C LEU A 170 -0.24 2.75 15.07
N LYS A 171 -1.39 3.32 15.48
CA LYS A 171 -2.69 2.63 15.45
C LYS A 171 -3.21 2.37 14.05
N LEU A 172 -2.93 3.27 13.12
CA LEU A 172 -3.30 3.14 11.70
C LEU A 172 -2.32 2.24 10.93
N GLY A 173 -1.17 1.90 11.52
CA GLY A 173 -0.13 1.12 10.85
C GLY A 173 0.52 1.85 9.68
N VAL A 174 0.63 3.19 9.78
CA VAL A 174 1.22 4.05 8.75
C VAL A 174 2.41 4.80 9.32
N HIS A 175 3.37 5.18 8.48
CA HIS A 175 4.66 5.72 8.91
C HIS A 175 4.81 7.22 8.67
N SER A 176 3.79 7.90 8.13
CA SER A 176 3.81 9.35 7.93
C SER A 176 2.44 10.01 8.08
N GLN A 177 2.45 11.29 8.44
CA GLN A 177 1.24 12.11 8.51
C GLN A 177 0.49 12.15 7.17
N ALA A 178 1.22 12.21 6.05
CA ALA A 178 0.63 12.17 4.71
C ALA A 178 -0.12 10.85 4.44
N GLN A 179 0.44 9.71 4.86
CA GLN A 179 -0.24 8.40 4.75
C GLN A 179 -1.50 8.35 5.62
N ALA A 180 -1.45 8.88 6.84
CA ALA A 180 -2.62 8.95 7.73
C ALA A 180 -3.75 9.81 7.15
N ILE A 181 -3.42 10.98 6.60
CA ILE A 181 -4.38 11.86 5.92
C ILE A 181 -5.00 11.16 4.71
N ALA A 182 -4.17 10.53 3.86
CA ALA A 182 -4.64 9.78 2.69
C ALA A 182 -5.55 8.60 3.08
N LEU A 183 -5.35 7.99 4.25
CA LEU A 183 -6.22 6.94 4.78
C LEU A 183 -7.55 7.51 5.29
N ALA A 184 -7.53 8.68 5.94
CA ALA A 184 -8.73 9.35 6.44
C ALA A 184 -9.72 9.71 5.32
N PHE A 185 -9.22 10.12 4.14
CA PHE A 185 -10.05 10.37 2.96
C PHE A 185 -10.63 9.09 2.34
N ARG A 186 -9.89 7.99 2.38
CA ARG A 186 -10.32 6.70 1.81
C ARG A 186 -11.36 5.95 2.63
N THR A 187 -11.51 6.30 3.90
CA THR A 187 -12.32 5.57 4.89
C THR A 187 -13.53 6.34 5.41
N GLU A 188 -13.86 7.49 4.80
CA GLU A 188 -14.88 8.44 5.28
C GLU A 188 -14.66 8.96 6.72
N LEU A 189 -13.53 8.61 7.35
CA LEU A 189 -13.08 9.08 8.67
C LEU A 189 -12.95 10.61 8.74
N ALA A 190 -12.63 11.22 7.60
CA ALA A 190 -12.55 12.67 7.45
C ALA A 190 -13.91 13.38 7.65
N GLY A 191 -15.04 12.63 7.67
CA GLY A 191 -16.36 13.09 8.07
C GLY A 191 -16.70 14.51 7.66
N ALA A 192 -17.13 14.70 6.41
CA ALA A 192 -17.76 15.92 5.89
C ALA A 192 -17.23 17.24 6.48
N VAL A 193 -15.92 17.47 6.44
CA VAL A 193 -15.39 18.83 6.43
C VAL A 193 -15.17 19.16 4.97
N THR A 194 -16.12 19.89 4.39
CA THR A 194 -16.02 20.28 3.00
C THR A 194 -14.91 21.32 2.86
N PRO A 195 -14.29 21.47 1.67
CA PRO A 195 -13.36 22.57 1.42
C PRO A 195 -13.95 23.95 1.71
N HIS A 196 -15.28 24.05 1.88
CA HIS A 196 -16.03 25.26 2.20
C HIS A 196 -15.86 25.74 3.66
N ASP A 197 -15.44 24.87 4.58
CA ASP A 197 -15.21 25.22 6.00
C ASP A 197 -13.89 26.00 6.22
N ARG A 198 -13.10 26.17 5.14
CA ARG A 198 -11.83 26.92 5.14
C ARG A 198 -12.00 28.43 5.29
N GLU A 199 -13.18 28.97 4.98
CA GLU A 199 -13.44 30.42 5.05
C GLU A 199 -14.05 30.85 6.40
N GLU A 200 -14.88 30.05 7.05
CA GLU A 200 -15.51 30.46 8.33
C GLU A 200 -14.53 30.49 9.51
N ILE A 201 -13.53 29.60 9.54
CA ILE A 201 -12.58 29.51 10.68
C ILE A 201 -11.55 30.66 10.68
N ARG A 202 -11.37 31.35 9.54
CA ARG A 202 -10.43 32.47 9.43
C ARG A 202 -11.00 33.81 9.88
N VAL A 203 -12.33 33.92 10.05
CA VAL A 203 -13.00 35.21 10.32
C VAL A 203 -13.16 35.50 11.82
N GLU A 204 -13.08 34.51 12.71
CA GLU A 204 -13.18 34.74 14.16
C GLU A 204 -11.86 35.14 14.86
N GLY A 205 -10.80 35.42 14.08
CA GLY A 205 -9.47 35.75 14.60
C GLY A 205 -9.05 37.21 14.42
N THR A 206 -9.98 38.17 14.42
CA THR A 206 -9.66 39.62 14.49
C THR A 206 -9.81 40.12 15.92
#